data_AF-S5LX66-F1
#
_entry.id   AF-S5LX66-F1
#
_cell.length_a   1.000
_cell.length_b   1.000
_cell.length_c   1.000
_cell.angle_alpha   90.00
_cell.angle_beta   90.00
_cell.angle_gamma   90.00
#
_symmetry.space_group_name_H-M   'P 1'
#
loop_
_entity.id
_entity.type
_entity.pdbx_description
1 polymer ?
#
loop_
_entity_poly.entity_id
_entity_poly.type
_entity_poly.pdbx_seq_one_letter_code
_entity_poly.pdbx_strand_id
1 'polypeptide(L)'
;MDKIKLLSKNKKAKFMLWFLLIFSLISFLFGILLFISPAINDENINNINNLFLNKEDQTQGYKSFFLIFLVNLNGNFVIMTSTILIIWLPFAFGLIGIILFSSRFIIHLVGYNSKTKNGVARIVKPIRSYQLTMIFAWIWLILLSFILLIAYLSASPFLVGSTWVFSFTGAPVISPESLEIPNLLQGQFSNIYWLTYSLFSELNLGITAEVDSGNKWMWVLMPVIIQLIFLFFSFIGVVLGECSWWSINLKVLESIDSQVGTQLSHEYTKIEKPIIKKEKIKKTKVKKEKEIIKDQTDNDIVTSVVKIKKVKEKYSNKKLEAILYYKKLIKLLEESGNLNSSLYKNAIEKLDIFSKNEISDWNEVTNQIELEMENYTSTDQKFIALIEQLMENSKINLFGKYKHDLVNLIKEYNKALISKDLFEAEIKLEQIFAITFRKEELLAKVGFCLKNRILTNYKYIDENLNVIKRLNEAREFDDIDGYRKICFEIIKQMSPIKPIISSYIEKIIYN
;
A
#
# COMPACT_ATOMS: atom_id res chain seq x y z
N MET A 1 17.60 4.96 -29.85
CA MET A 1 16.71 3.78 -30.01
C MET A 1 16.95 2.77 -28.89
N ASP A 2 16.99 3.23 -27.63
CA ASP A 2 17.25 2.35 -26.50
C ASP A 2 15.96 1.69 -26.02
N LYS A 3 15.79 0.44 -26.45
CA LYS A 3 14.75 -0.47 -25.94
C LYS A 3 14.81 -0.47 -24.42
N ILE A 4 13.72 -0.05 -23.80
CA ILE A 4 13.47 -0.06 -22.36
C ILE A 4 13.72 -1.49 -21.85
N LYS A 5 14.95 -1.74 -21.40
CA LYS A 5 15.39 -3.04 -20.89
C LYS A 5 14.68 -3.42 -19.59
N LEU A 6 13.98 -2.51 -18.91
CA LEU A 6 13.30 -2.80 -17.65
C LEU A 6 11.86 -3.33 -17.82
N LEU A 7 11.06 -2.74 -18.73
CA LEU A 7 9.71 -3.26 -19.05
C LEU A 7 9.78 -4.58 -19.83
N SER A 8 10.79 -4.75 -20.70
CA SER A 8 11.09 -6.05 -21.34
C SER A 8 11.67 -7.09 -20.38
N LYS A 9 12.10 -6.68 -19.18
CA LYS A 9 12.59 -7.56 -18.10
C LYS A 9 11.54 -7.90 -17.04
N ASN A 10 10.25 -7.71 -17.30
CA ASN A 10 9.21 -8.31 -16.44
C ASN A 10 9.07 -9.84 -16.68
N LYS A 11 10.22 -10.54 -16.78
CA LYS A 11 10.32 -11.99 -16.91
C LYS A 11 9.67 -12.68 -15.71
N LYS A 12 9.66 -12.04 -14.53
CA LYS A 12 9.16 -12.64 -13.27
C LYS A 12 7.67 -12.96 -13.30
N ALA A 13 6.81 -12.03 -13.72
CA ALA A 13 5.37 -12.31 -13.83
C ALA A 13 5.05 -13.28 -14.97
N LYS A 14 5.73 -13.14 -16.11
CA LYS A 14 5.60 -14.09 -17.23
C LYS A 14 6.02 -15.49 -16.80
N PHE A 15 7.13 -15.61 -16.08
CA PHE A 15 7.62 -16.84 -15.46
C PHE A 15 6.54 -17.41 -14.54
N MET A 16 6.05 -16.64 -13.56
CA MET A 16 5.03 -17.10 -12.62
C MET A 16 3.74 -17.59 -13.33
N LEU A 17 3.23 -16.83 -14.31
CA LEU A 17 2.07 -17.24 -15.10
C LEU A 17 2.33 -18.53 -15.90
N TRP A 18 3.54 -18.67 -16.46
CA TRP A 18 3.97 -19.90 -17.15
C TRP A 18 4.05 -21.10 -16.21
N PHE A 19 4.59 -20.95 -14.99
CA PHE A 19 4.63 -22.04 -14.02
C PHE A 19 3.23 -22.46 -13.59
N LEU A 20 2.33 -21.51 -13.36
CA LEU A 20 0.95 -21.82 -13.03
C LEU A 20 0.23 -22.54 -14.16
N LEU A 21 0.49 -22.16 -15.41
CA LEU A 21 0.02 -22.90 -16.58
C LEU A 21 0.55 -24.33 -16.61
N ILE A 22 1.86 -24.53 -16.38
CA ILE A 22 2.49 -25.84 -16.35
C ILE A 22 1.91 -26.71 -15.22
N PHE A 23 1.80 -26.19 -13.99
CA PHE A 23 1.24 -26.94 -12.88
C PHE A 23 -0.25 -27.23 -13.03
N SER A 24 -1.02 -26.29 -13.59
CA SER A 24 -2.43 -26.53 -13.94
C SER A 24 -2.56 -27.60 -15.01
N LEU A 25 -1.67 -27.62 -16.00
CA LEU A 25 -1.61 -28.67 -17.02
C LEU A 25 -1.22 -30.03 -16.43
N ILE A 26 -0.26 -30.08 -15.51
CA ILE A 26 0.13 -31.30 -14.80
C ILE A 26 -1.06 -31.84 -14.00
N SER A 27 -1.77 -30.99 -13.27
CA SER A 27 -2.99 -31.36 -12.52
C SER A 27 -4.10 -31.87 -13.42
N PHE A 28 -4.29 -31.22 -14.57
CA PHE A 28 -5.25 -31.65 -15.58
C PHE A 28 -4.90 -33.01 -16.17
N LEU A 29 -3.63 -33.21 -16.55
CA LEU A 29 -3.13 -34.49 -17.08
C LEU A 29 -3.20 -35.61 -16.05
N PHE A 30 -2.90 -35.32 -14.78
CA PHE A 30 -3.08 -36.27 -13.66
C PHE A 30 -4.51 -36.79 -13.63
N GLY A 31 -5.51 -35.89 -13.61
CA GLY A 31 -6.92 -36.27 -13.59
C GLY A 31 -7.32 -37.11 -14.81
N ILE A 32 -6.87 -36.75 -16.02
CA ILE A 32 -7.16 -37.51 -17.25
C ILE A 32 -6.54 -38.91 -17.22
N LEU A 33 -5.26 -39.01 -16.84
CA LEU A 33 -4.56 -40.29 -16.83
C LEU A 33 -5.18 -41.23 -15.80
N LEU A 34 -5.58 -40.72 -14.64
CA LEU A 34 -6.30 -41.49 -13.64
C LEU A 34 -7.73 -41.84 -14.06
N PHE A 35 -8.41 -40.98 -14.82
CA PHE A 35 -9.72 -41.29 -15.40
C PHE A 35 -9.68 -42.49 -16.36
N ILE A 36 -8.62 -42.58 -17.17
CA ILE A 36 -8.47 -43.64 -18.18
C ILE A 36 -7.84 -44.91 -17.56
N SER A 37 -7.29 -44.82 -16.34
CA SER A 37 -6.63 -45.94 -15.65
C SER A 37 -7.65 -47.01 -15.22
N PRO A 38 -7.62 -48.23 -15.77
CA PRO A 38 -8.60 -49.27 -15.43
C PRO A 38 -8.62 -49.69 -13.95
N ALA A 39 -7.50 -49.51 -13.25
CA ALA A 39 -7.40 -49.81 -11.82
C ALA A 39 -8.20 -48.85 -10.94
N ILE A 40 -8.56 -47.66 -11.43
CA ILE A 40 -9.39 -46.70 -10.69
C ILE A 40 -10.84 -46.90 -11.13
N ASN A 41 -11.52 -47.80 -10.45
CA ASN A 41 -12.94 -48.09 -10.62
C ASN A 41 -13.66 -48.16 -9.27
N ASP A 42 -14.98 -48.05 -9.28
CA ASP A 42 -15.78 -47.99 -8.04
C ASP A 42 -15.64 -49.24 -7.18
N GLU A 43 -15.45 -50.42 -7.79
CA GLU A 43 -15.26 -51.69 -7.06
C GLU A 43 -13.98 -51.66 -6.22
N ASN A 44 -12.83 -51.35 -6.84
CA ASN A 44 -11.56 -51.24 -6.14
C ASN A 44 -11.57 -50.14 -5.08
N ILE A 45 -12.18 -48.99 -5.39
CA ILE A 45 -12.31 -47.88 -4.44
C ILE A 45 -13.11 -48.29 -3.20
N ASN A 46 -14.24 -48.98 -3.41
CA ASN A 46 -15.06 -49.48 -2.32
C ASN A 46 -14.32 -50.55 -1.50
N ASN A 47 -13.61 -51.47 -2.17
CA ASN A 47 -12.81 -52.50 -1.49
C ASN A 47 -11.73 -51.90 -0.59
N ILE A 48 -11.01 -50.88 -1.07
CA ILE A 48 -9.98 -50.17 -0.29
C ILE A 48 -10.62 -49.44 0.90
N ASN A 49 -11.70 -48.69 0.69
CA ASN A 49 -12.36 -47.96 1.77
C ASN A 49 -12.96 -48.93 2.82
N ASN A 50 -13.45 -50.10 2.40
CA ASN A 50 -14.01 -51.12 3.29
C ASN A 50 -12.99 -51.70 4.28
N LEU A 51 -11.69 -51.74 3.93
CA LEU A 51 -10.63 -52.13 4.88
C LEU A 51 -10.62 -51.26 6.14
N PHE A 52 -11.02 -49.99 6.02
CA PHE A 52 -11.06 -49.04 7.12
C PHE A 52 -12.45 -48.93 7.77
N LEU A 53 -13.52 -49.15 7.00
CA LEU A 53 -14.91 -49.01 7.45
C LEU A 53 -15.47 -50.25 8.17
N ASN A 54 -15.13 -51.46 7.74
CA ASN A 54 -15.79 -52.70 8.18
C ASN A 54 -15.13 -53.40 9.38
N LYS A 55 -14.58 -52.65 10.34
CA LYS A 55 -14.10 -53.23 11.60
C LYS A 55 -15.22 -53.27 12.64
N GLU A 56 -15.51 -54.47 13.14
CA GLU A 56 -16.53 -54.74 14.16
C GLU A 56 -16.24 -54.03 15.50
N ASP A 57 -14.97 -53.69 15.76
CA ASP A 57 -14.56 -52.99 16.97
C ASP A 57 -14.79 -51.47 16.84
N GLN A 58 -15.79 -50.96 17.55
CA GLN A 58 -16.26 -49.56 17.47
C GLN A 58 -15.17 -48.54 17.83
N THR A 59 -14.09 -48.95 18.50
CA THR A 59 -12.96 -48.10 18.87
C THR A 59 -11.91 -47.96 17.75
N GLN A 60 -11.89 -48.89 16.79
CA GLN A 60 -10.93 -48.90 15.66
C GLN A 60 -11.58 -48.61 14.30
N GLY A 61 -12.89 -48.76 14.17
CA GLY A 61 -13.61 -48.45 12.93
C GLY A 61 -13.57 -46.97 12.55
N TYR A 62 -13.27 -46.68 11.29
CA TYR A 62 -13.30 -45.32 10.75
C TYR A 62 -14.71 -44.95 10.28
N LYS A 63 -15.08 -43.67 10.39
CA LYS A 63 -16.32 -43.11 9.85
C LYS A 63 -16.02 -42.00 8.85
N SER A 64 -16.84 -41.88 7.81
CA SER A 64 -16.70 -40.80 6.83
C SER A 64 -16.99 -39.43 7.44
N PHE A 65 -16.12 -38.46 7.16
CA PHE A 65 -16.24 -37.06 7.56
C PHE A 65 -15.97 -36.15 6.35
N PHE A 66 -16.90 -35.22 6.07
CA PHE A 66 -16.83 -34.26 4.96
C PHE A 66 -16.56 -34.84 3.55
N LEU A 67 -16.88 -36.12 3.29
CA LEU A 67 -16.62 -36.81 2.00
C LEU A 67 -15.13 -36.89 1.59
N ILE A 68 -14.22 -36.43 2.46
CA ILE A 68 -12.78 -36.32 2.19
C ILE A 68 -11.99 -37.23 3.13
N PHE A 69 -12.45 -37.39 4.37
CA PHE A 69 -11.71 -38.09 5.40
C PHE A 69 -12.48 -39.30 5.91
N LEU A 70 -11.73 -40.33 6.28
CA LEU A 70 -12.17 -41.39 7.17
C LEU A 70 -11.52 -41.13 8.52
N VAL A 71 -12.29 -41.02 9.60
CA VAL A 71 -11.80 -40.64 10.94
C VAL A 71 -12.23 -41.68 11.98
N ASN A 72 -11.32 -42.09 12.86
CA ASN A 72 -11.65 -42.97 13.99
C ASN A 72 -11.81 -42.19 15.32
N LEU A 73 -12.30 -42.86 16.36
CA LEU A 73 -12.53 -42.23 17.68
C LEU A 73 -11.23 -41.78 18.38
N ASN A 74 -10.08 -42.36 18.01
CA ASN A 74 -8.77 -41.98 18.53
C ASN A 74 -8.23 -40.68 17.89
N GLY A 75 -8.97 -40.06 16.97
CA GLY A 75 -8.56 -38.85 16.27
C GLY A 75 -7.54 -39.11 15.14
N ASN A 76 -7.34 -40.37 14.75
CA ASN A 76 -6.59 -40.70 13.55
C ASN A 76 -7.50 -40.56 12.33
N PHE A 77 -6.95 -40.09 11.23
CA PHE A 77 -7.67 -39.90 9.99
C PHE A 77 -6.86 -40.33 8.77
N VAL A 78 -7.59 -40.75 7.76
CA VAL A 78 -7.11 -41.18 6.46
C VAL A 78 -7.85 -40.38 5.40
N ILE A 79 -7.19 -40.06 4.28
CA ILE A 79 -7.89 -39.46 3.14
C ILE A 79 -8.64 -40.57 2.42
N MET A 80 -9.95 -40.40 2.28
CA MET A 80 -10.85 -41.36 1.65
C MET A 80 -10.44 -41.55 0.18
N THR A 81 -10.47 -42.79 -0.30
CA THR A 81 -10.26 -43.09 -1.73
C THR A 81 -11.56 -42.75 -2.46
N SER A 82 -11.52 -41.85 -3.44
CA SER A 82 -12.75 -41.40 -4.14
C SER A 82 -12.46 -40.90 -5.55
N THR A 83 -13.32 -41.26 -6.51
CA THR A 83 -13.25 -40.74 -7.89
C THR A 83 -13.32 -39.21 -7.93
N ILE A 84 -14.04 -38.58 -7.01
CA ILE A 84 -14.12 -37.12 -6.92
C ILE A 84 -12.75 -36.52 -6.59
N LEU A 85 -12.06 -37.07 -5.60
CA LEU A 85 -10.77 -36.54 -5.13
C LEU A 85 -9.63 -36.87 -6.09
N ILE A 86 -9.65 -38.09 -6.63
CA ILE A 86 -8.59 -38.61 -7.49
C ILE A 86 -8.66 -38.03 -8.90
N ILE A 87 -9.87 -37.93 -9.48
CA ILE A 87 -10.08 -37.59 -10.88
C ILE A 87 -10.64 -36.18 -11.03
N TRP A 88 -11.85 -35.94 -10.50
CA TRP A 88 -12.63 -34.75 -10.86
C TRP A 88 -12.06 -33.47 -10.28
N LEU A 89 -11.54 -33.52 -9.05
CA LEU A 89 -10.95 -32.36 -8.38
C LEU A 89 -9.70 -31.84 -9.10
N PRO A 90 -8.65 -32.65 -9.35
CA PRO A 90 -7.47 -32.18 -10.09
C PRO A 90 -7.78 -31.84 -11.55
N PHE A 91 -8.72 -32.54 -12.20
CA PHE A 91 -9.18 -32.23 -13.55
C PHE A 91 -9.83 -30.84 -13.63
N ALA A 92 -10.84 -30.57 -12.80
CA ALA A 92 -11.60 -29.33 -12.81
C ALA A 92 -10.71 -28.13 -12.47
N PHE A 93 -9.91 -28.24 -11.41
CA PHE A 93 -9.01 -27.15 -11.03
C PHE A 93 -7.84 -26.97 -12.01
N GLY A 94 -7.33 -28.05 -12.60
CA GLY A 94 -6.37 -27.95 -13.71
C GLY A 94 -6.95 -27.17 -14.89
N LEU A 95 -8.15 -27.53 -15.34
CA LEU A 95 -8.83 -26.89 -16.48
C LEU A 95 -9.16 -25.41 -16.21
N ILE A 96 -9.74 -25.10 -15.05
CA ILE A 96 -10.05 -23.70 -14.66
C ILE A 96 -8.75 -22.88 -14.59
N GLY A 97 -7.68 -23.46 -14.03
CA GLY A 97 -6.37 -22.81 -13.97
C GLY A 97 -5.83 -22.49 -15.36
N ILE A 98 -5.86 -23.44 -16.29
CA ILE A 98 -5.43 -23.24 -17.68
C ILE A 98 -6.20 -22.07 -18.32
N ILE A 99 -7.53 -22.04 -18.20
CA ILE A 99 -8.38 -20.98 -18.78
C ILE A 99 -8.06 -19.62 -18.17
N LEU A 100 -8.00 -19.53 -16.84
CA LEU A 100 -7.75 -18.29 -16.12
C LEU A 100 -6.36 -17.72 -16.41
N PHE A 101 -5.32 -18.55 -16.40
CA PHE A 101 -3.96 -18.06 -16.64
C PHE A 101 -3.67 -17.85 -18.11
N SER A 102 -4.29 -18.60 -19.03
CA SER A 102 -4.21 -18.30 -20.47
C SER A 102 -4.83 -16.94 -20.79
N SER A 103 -6.05 -16.69 -20.30
CA SER A 103 -6.72 -15.39 -20.51
C SER A 103 -5.93 -14.24 -19.89
N ARG A 104 -5.39 -14.41 -18.67
CA ARG A 104 -4.55 -13.41 -18.02
C ARG A 104 -3.21 -13.21 -18.71
N PHE A 105 -2.59 -14.27 -19.23
CA PHE A 105 -1.36 -14.17 -20.01
C PHE A 105 -1.59 -13.39 -21.30
N ILE A 106 -2.71 -13.63 -22.01
CA ILE A 106 -3.12 -12.85 -23.20
C ILE A 106 -3.35 -11.38 -22.83
N ILE A 107 -4.10 -11.10 -21.76
CA ILE A 107 -4.33 -9.73 -21.28
C ILE A 107 -3.00 -9.06 -20.91
N HIS A 108 -2.07 -9.78 -20.28
CA HIS A 108 -0.75 -9.24 -19.94
C HIS A 108 0.09 -8.97 -21.20
N LEU A 109 0.04 -9.83 -22.22
CA LEU A 109 0.76 -9.61 -23.49
C LEU A 109 0.20 -8.43 -24.28
N VAL A 110 -1.13 -8.30 -24.34
CA VAL A 110 -1.82 -7.26 -25.11
C VAL A 110 -1.86 -5.92 -24.35
N GLY A 111 -2.10 -5.96 -23.05
CA GLY A 111 -2.34 -4.79 -22.19
C GLY A 111 -1.09 -4.01 -21.80
N TYR A 112 0.08 -4.65 -21.73
CA TYR A 112 1.36 -4.00 -21.40
C TYR A 112 2.20 -3.60 -22.62
N ASN A 113 1.66 -3.73 -23.83
CA ASN A 113 2.30 -3.15 -25.00
C ASN A 113 2.13 -1.63 -24.94
N SER A 114 3.26 -0.92 -24.81
CA SER A 114 3.32 0.55 -24.76
C SER A 114 2.92 1.22 -26.07
N LYS A 115 2.77 0.44 -27.15
CA LYS A 115 2.37 0.91 -28.47
C LYS A 115 1.22 0.07 -29.00
N THR A 116 0.30 0.73 -29.69
CA THR A 116 -0.68 0.05 -30.56
C THR A 116 0.02 -0.54 -31.79
N LYS A 117 -0.68 -1.38 -32.58
CA LYS A 117 -0.16 -1.88 -33.88
C LYS A 117 0.25 -0.73 -34.82
N ASN A 118 -0.33 0.46 -34.63
CA ASN A 118 -0.06 1.67 -35.42
C ASN A 118 1.02 2.57 -34.78
N GLY A 119 1.76 2.10 -33.77
CA GLY A 119 2.88 2.84 -33.17
C GLY A 119 2.51 3.95 -32.19
N VAL A 120 1.21 4.25 -32.02
CA VAL A 120 0.72 5.27 -31.08
C VAL A 120 0.94 4.81 -29.64
N ALA A 121 1.54 5.68 -28.82
CA ALA A 121 1.80 5.44 -27.41
C ALA A 121 0.47 5.28 -26.65
N ARG A 122 0.31 4.16 -25.93
CA ARG A 122 -0.89 3.88 -25.15
C ARG A 122 -0.59 4.09 -23.67
N ILE A 123 -1.37 4.95 -23.00
CA ILE A 123 -1.36 5.05 -21.54
C ILE A 123 -1.90 3.72 -20.98
N VAL A 124 -1.01 2.91 -20.43
CA VAL A 124 -1.37 1.64 -19.80
C VAL A 124 -2.06 1.97 -18.47
N LYS A 125 -3.37 1.69 -18.37
CA LYS A 125 -4.15 1.81 -17.12
C LYS A 125 -3.46 1.03 -15.97
N PRO A 126 -3.59 1.49 -14.71
CA PRO A 126 -2.53 1.39 -13.72
C PRO A 126 -2.25 -0.04 -13.23
N ILE A 127 -1.01 -0.19 -12.77
CA ILE A 127 -0.32 -1.33 -12.15
C ILE A 127 -1.09 -2.04 -11.01
N ARG A 128 -2.25 -1.52 -10.55
CA ARG A 128 -3.12 -2.18 -9.54
C ARG A 128 -3.66 -3.54 -10.01
N SER A 129 -3.90 -3.72 -11.31
CA SER A 129 -4.27 -5.03 -11.88
C SER A 129 -3.15 -6.06 -11.77
N TYR A 130 -1.88 -5.64 -11.70
CA TYR A 130 -0.73 -6.52 -11.56
C TYR A 130 -0.66 -7.12 -10.16
N GLN A 131 -0.82 -6.30 -9.12
CA GLN A 131 -0.83 -6.78 -7.72
C GLN A 131 -1.97 -7.78 -7.49
N LEU A 132 -3.17 -7.47 -8.00
CA LEU A 132 -4.31 -8.37 -7.92
C LEU A 132 -4.04 -9.68 -8.68
N THR A 133 -3.39 -9.61 -9.84
CA THR A 133 -2.98 -10.81 -10.60
C THR A 133 -1.95 -11.64 -9.84
N MET A 134 -0.96 -11.02 -9.18
CA MET A 134 0.04 -11.73 -8.38
C MET A 134 -0.58 -12.39 -7.15
N ILE A 135 -1.46 -11.67 -6.42
CA ILE A 135 -2.18 -12.24 -5.25
C ILE A 135 -3.07 -13.40 -5.69
N PHE A 136 -3.81 -13.26 -6.79
CA PHE A 136 -4.68 -14.32 -7.30
C PHE A 136 -3.88 -15.55 -7.75
N ALA A 137 -2.76 -15.32 -8.45
CA ALA A 137 -1.83 -16.36 -8.88
C ALA A 137 -1.25 -17.13 -7.68
N TRP A 138 -1.03 -16.47 -6.54
CA TRP A 138 -0.58 -17.09 -5.30
C TRP A 138 -1.62 -17.94 -4.61
N ILE A 139 -2.83 -17.38 -4.44
CA ILE A 139 -3.96 -18.11 -3.88
C ILE A 139 -4.18 -19.38 -4.69
N TRP A 140 -4.09 -19.27 -6.02
CA TRP A 140 -4.23 -20.42 -6.90
C TRP A 140 -3.08 -21.43 -6.77
N LEU A 141 -1.84 -20.99 -6.61
CA LEU A 141 -0.70 -21.89 -6.41
C LEU A 141 -0.85 -22.70 -5.12
N ILE A 142 -1.21 -22.03 -4.01
CA ILE A 142 -1.50 -22.68 -2.73
C ILE A 142 -2.60 -23.71 -2.91
N LEU A 143 -3.68 -23.31 -3.59
CA LEU A 143 -4.85 -24.15 -3.78
C LEU A 143 -4.54 -25.37 -4.68
N LEU A 144 -3.77 -25.20 -5.76
CA LEU A 144 -3.28 -26.31 -6.59
C LEU A 144 -2.43 -27.29 -5.79
N SER A 145 -1.54 -26.80 -4.93
CA SER A 145 -0.72 -27.67 -4.08
C SER A 145 -1.58 -28.45 -3.10
N PHE A 146 -2.57 -27.83 -2.45
CA PHE A 146 -3.49 -28.57 -1.57
C PHE A 146 -4.30 -29.62 -2.33
N ILE A 147 -4.80 -29.30 -3.53
CA ILE A 147 -5.57 -30.24 -4.34
C ILE A 147 -4.72 -31.41 -4.79
N LEU A 148 -3.51 -31.16 -5.28
CA LEU A 148 -2.62 -32.22 -5.72
C LEU A 148 -2.16 -33.10 -4.56
N LEU A 149 -1.95 -32.53 -3.38
CA LEU A 149 -1.64 -33.30 -2.17
C LEU A 149 -2.81 -34.21 -1.78
N ILE A 150 -4.04 -33.67 -1.73
CA ILE A 150 -5.24 -34.46 -1.40
C ILE A 150 -5.49 -35.54 -2.46
N ALA A 151 -5.40 -35.20 -3.74
CA ALA A 151 -5.60 -36.13 -4.83
C ALA A 151 -4.55 -37.24 -4.85
N TYR A 152 -3.28 -36.91 -4.60
CA TYR A 152 -2.20 -37.89 -4.44
C TYR A 152 -2.44 -38.82 -3.25
N LEU A 153 -2.77 -38.27 -2.08
CA LEU A 153 -3.02 -39.06 -0.87
C LEU A 153 -4.26 -39.95 -1.00
N SER A 154 -5.30 -39.50 -1.71
CA SER A 154 -6.48 -40.32 -2.06
C SER A 154 -6.13 -41.40 -3.09
N ALA A 155 -5.19 -41.12 -4.01
CA ALA A 155 -4.71 -42.06 -5.02
C ALA A 155 -3.56 -42.96 -4.54
N SER A 156 -3.00 -42.72 -3.35
CA SER A 156 -1.82 -43.44 -2.84
C SER A 156 -2.00 -44.97 -2.75
N PRO A 157 -3.21 -45.53 -2.48
CA PRO A 157 -3.43 -46.98 -2.57
C PRO A 157 -3.06 -47.56 -3.94
N PHE A 158 -3.30 -46.80 -5.01
CA PHE A 158 -3.03 -47.24 -6.38
C PHE A 158 -1.61 -46.88 -6.85
N LEU A 159 -1.09 -45.74 -6.39
CA LEU A 159 0.22 -45.22 -6.80
C LEU A 159 1.38 -45.87 -6.02
N VAL A 160 1.17 -46.13 -4.74
CA VAL A 160 2.20 -46.59 -3.79
C VAL A 160 1.80 -47.91 -3.13
N GLY A 161 0.56 -48.38 -3.30
CA GLY A 161 0.08 -49.61 -2.64
C GLY A 161 -0.10 -49.45 -1.14
N SER A 162 -0.17 -48.21 -0.64
CA SER A 162 -0.34 -47.92 0.77
C SER A 162 -1.11 -46.61 0.98
N THR A 163 -1.66 -46.45 2.17
CA THR A 163 -2.42 -45.30 2.63
C THR A 163 -1.79 -44.75 3.90
N TRP A 164 -1.61 -43.43 3.93
CA TRP A 164 -1.09 -42.75 5.10
C TRP A 164 -2.20 -42.48 6.11
N VAL A 165 -1.94 -42.88 7.36
CA VAL A 165 -2.74 -42.53 8.52
C VAL A 165 -2.10 -41.35 9.22
N PHE A 166 -2.91 -40.32 9.44
CA PHE A 166 -2.52 -39.10 10.12
C PHE A 166 -3.15 -39.05 11.50
N SER A 167 -2.50 -38.35 12.42
CA SER A 167 -3.06 -38.00 13.72
C SER A 167 -2.82 -36.51 13.97
N PHE A 168 -3.60 -35.91 14.87
CA PHE A 168 -3.36 -34.52 15.27
C PHE A 168 -2.06 -34.36 16.10
N THR A 169 -1.52 -35.46 16.61
CA THR A 169 -0.31 -35.50 17.44
C THR A 169 0.62 -36.62 16.96
N GLY A 170 1.45 -36.32 15.96
CA GLY A 170 2.48 -37.27 15.50
C GLY A 170 2.83 -37.15 14.02
N ALA A 171 3.78 -37.97 13.60
CA ALA A 171 4.13 -38.15 12.19
C ALA A 171 3.11 -39.08 11.51
N PRO A 172 2.93 -38.98 10.19
CA PRO A 172 2.09 -39.91 9.44
C PRO A 172 2.67 -41.33 9.52
N VAL A 173 1.79 -42.33 9.58
CA VAL A 173 2.16 -43.74 9.74
C VAL A 173 1.37 -44.59 8.76
N ILE A 174 1.95 -45.70 8.31
CA ILE A 174 1.22 -46.72 7.55
C ILE A 174 0.60 -47.68 8.56
N SER A 175 -0.71 -47.87 8.49
CA SER A 175 -1.39 -48.79 9.40
C SER A 175 -1.36 -50.23 8.87
N PRO A 176 -1.59 -51.24 9.73
CA PRO A 176 -1.63 -52.64 9.30
C PRO A 176 -2.63 -52.90 8.17
N GLU A 177 -3.79 -52.22 8.19
CA GLU A 177 -4.83 -52.35 7.16
C GLU A 177 -4.31 -51.88 5.80
N SER A 178 -3.45 -50.86 5.79
CA SER A 178 -2.83 -50.39 4.56
C SER A 178 -1.87 -51.41 3.94
N LEU A 179 -1.34 -52.37 4.70
CA LEU A 179 -0.43 -53.39 4.17
C LEU A 179 -1.16 -54.49 3.38
N GLU A 180 -2.50 -54.53 3.44
CA GLU A 180 -3.33 -55.48 2.68
C GLU A 180 -3.64 -55.00 1.25
N ILE A 181 -3.47 -53.69 0.99
CA ILE A 181 -3.77 -53.05 -0.30
C ILE A 181 -2.98 -53.65 -1.48
N PRO A 182 -1.67 -53.98 -1.38
CA PRO A 182 -0.95 -54.61 -2.48
C PRO A 182 -1.52 -55.97 -2.88
N ASN A 183 -2.08 -56.72 -1.93
CA ASN A 183 -2.71 -58.01 -2.20
C ASN A 183 -4.06 -57.83 -2.89
N LEU A 184 -4.86 -56.83 -2.49
CA LEU A 184 -6.14 -56.52 -3.13
C LEU A 184 -5.99 -56.06 -4.58
N LEU A 185 -4.92 -55.32 -4.89
CA LEU A 185 -4.66 -54.73 -6.21
C LEU A 185 -3.68 -55.55 -7.07
N GLN A 186 -3.43 -56.81 -6.70
CA GLN A 186 -2.42 -57.64 -7.34
C GLN A 186 -2.65 -57.72 -8.86
N GLY A 187 -1.59 -57.42 -9.63
CA GLY A 187 -1.62 -57.44 -11.11
C GLY A 187 -2.32 -56.24 -11.77
N GLN A 188 -2.94 -55.34 -10.98
CA GLN A 188 -3.61 -54.14 -11.52
C GLN A 188 -2.73 -52.89 -11.48
N PHE A 189 -1.62 -52.93 -10.75
CA PHE A 189 -0.65 -51.83 -10.65
C PHE A 189 -0.01 -51.41 -11.98
N SER A 190 0.06 -52.31 -12.96
CA SER A 190 0.49 -51.99 -14.34
C SER A 190 -0.54 -51.17 -15.12
N ASN A 191 -1.78 -51.12 -14.62
CA ASN A 191 -2.93 -50.48 -15.28
C ASN A 191 -3.23 -49.09 -14.67
N ILE A 192 -2.27 -48.51 -13.96
CA ILE A 192 -2.31 -47.11 -13.56
C ILE A 192 -1.46 -46.32 -14.55
N TYR A 193 -2.02 -45.23 -15.10
CA TYR A 193 -1.38 -44.44 -16.17
C TYR A 193 -0.75 -43.14 -15.69
N TRP A 194 -0.68 -42.92 -14.38
CA TRP A 194 0.18 -41.94 -13.73
C TRP A 194 1.38 -42.64 -13.08
N LEU A 195 2.46 -41.91 -12.73
CA LEU A 195 3.68 -42.44 -12.09
C LEU A 195 3.41 -43.73 -11.33
N THR A 196 3.76 -44.84 -11.97
CA THR A 196 3.17 -46.15 -11.66
C THR A 196 3.75 -46.70 -10.36
N TYR A 197 2.98 -47.56 -9.71
CA TYR A 197 3.46 -48.35 -8.59
C TYR A 197 4.76 -49.08 -8.90
N SER A 198 5.01 -49.52 -10.13
CA SER A 198 6.28 -50.18 -10.49
C SER A 198 7.54 -49.31 -10.29
N LEU A 199 7.42 -47.98 -10.41
CA LEU A 199 8.53 -47.05 -10.12
C LEU A 199 8.74 -46.84 -8.62
N PHE A 200 7.68 -47.01 -7.82
CA PHE A 200 7.71 -46.87 -6.37
C PHE A 200 7.76 -48.20 -5.62
N SER A 201 7.55 -49.34 -6.28
CA SER A 201 7.49 -50.66 -5.66
C SER A 201 8.86 -51.12 -5.19
N GLU A 202 9.91 -50.72 -5.89
CA GLU A 202 11.29 -50.89 -5.43
C GLU A 202 11.60 -49.99 -4.21
N LEU A 203 10.90 -48.86 -4.09
CA LEU A 203 11.01 -47.90 -2.98
C LEU A 203 10.02 -48.17 -1.84
N ASN A 204 9.03 -49.04 -2.01
CA ASN A 204 7.99 -49.35 -1.01
C ASN A 204 8.55 -50.03 0.23
N LEU A 205 9.57 -50.87 0.05
CA LEU A 205 10.35 -51.38 1.17
C LEU A 205 10.98 -50.22 1.94
N GLY A 206 11.44 -49.16 1.26
CA GLY A 206 11.89 -47.92 1.88
C GLY A 206 10.79 -47.24 2.69
N ILE A 207 9.63 -46.94 2.08
CA ILE A 207 8.53 -46.21 2.73
C ILE A 207 8.01 -46.94 4.00
N THR A 208 7.87 -48.26 3.92
CA THR A 208 7.45 -49.09 5.06
C THR A 208 8.55 -49.31 6.10
N ALA A 209 9.83 -49.24 5.72
CA ALA A 209 10.98 -49.35 6.62
C ALA A 209 11.48 -48.01 7.20
N GLU A 210 10.96 -46.86 6.73
CA GLU A 210 11.36 -45.54 7.23
C GLU A 210 10.96 -45.38 8.69
N VAL A 211 11.96 -45.28 9.58
CA VAL A 211 11.76 -45.01 11.01
C VAL A 211 11.73 -43.50 11.28
N ASP A 212 12.44 -42.71 10.47
CA ASP A 212 12.55 -41.27 10.67
C ASP A 212 11.29 -40.51 10.23
N SER A 213 10.85 -39.60 11.09
CA SER A 213 9.66 -38.78 10.87
C SER A 213 9.81 -37.78 9.70
N GLY A 214 11.02 -37.28 9.46
CA GLY A 214 11.30 -36.33 8.37
C GLY A 214 11.13 -36.98 7.00
N ASN A 215 11.65 -38.20 6.84
CA ASN A 215 11.51 -38.97 5.61
C ASN A 215 10.04 -39.29 5.27
N LYS A 216 9.21 -39.61 6.26
CA LYS A 216 7.77 -39.85 6.05
C LYS A 216 7.05 -38.60 5.53
N TRP A 217 7.37 -37.43 6.08
CA TRP A 217 6.83 -36.16 5.57
C TRP A 217 7.30 -35.83 4.16
N MET A 218 8.55 -36.16 3.82
CA MET A 218 9.06 -35.98 2.46
C MET A 218 8.26 -36.82 1.45
N TRP A 219 7.93 -38.07 1.79
CA TRP A 219 7.09 -38.93 0.96
C TRP A 219 5.66 -38.40 0.79
N VAL A 220 5.05 -37.92 1.87
CA VAL A 220 3.72 -37.30 1.82
C VAL A 220 3.73 -36.03 0.95
N LEU A 221 4.78 -35.21 1.03
CA LEU A 221 4.87 -33.94 0.31
C LEU A 221 5.49 -34.05 -1.09
N MET A 222 5.99 -35.22 -1.48
CA MET A 222 6.60 -35.48 -2.79
C MET A 222 5.85 -34.91 -4.00
N PRO A 223 4.51 -35.08 -4.15
CA PRO A 223 3.77 -34.54 -5.31
C PRO A 223 3.80 -33.01 -5.39
N VAL A 224 4.07 -32.33 -4.29
CA VAL A 224 3.99 -30.86 -4.18
C VAL A 224 5.33 -30.23 -3.83
N ILE A 225 6.39 -30.99 -3.56
CA ILE A 225 7.66 -30.44 -3.05
C ILE A 225 8.28 -29.43 -4.03
N ILE A 226 8.23 -29.73 -5.33
CA ILE A 226 8.66 -28.82 -6.38
C ILE A 226 7.79 -27.56 -6.37
N GLN A 227 6.47 -27.70 -6.27
CA GLN A 227 5.53 -26.58 -6.20
C GLN A 227 5.76 -25.69 -4.98
N LEU A 228 6.07 -26.28 -3.82
CA LEU A 228 6.39 -25.57 -2.58
C LEU A 228 7.68 -24.75 -2.71
N ILE A 229 8.71 -25.30 -3.35
CA ILE A 229 9.94 -24.54 -3.67
C ILE A 229 9.62 -23.34 -4.57
N PHE A 230 8.79 -23.54 -5.60
CA PHE A 230 8.35 -22.44 -6.46
C PHE A 230 7.48 -21.42 -5.72
N LEU A 231 6.63 -21.87 -4.80
CA LEU A 231 5.82 -21.01 -3.93
C LEU A 231 6.71 -20.13 -3.08
N PHE A 232 7.79 -20.68 -2.50
CA PHE A 232 8.77 -19.91 -1.74
C PHE A 232 9.55 -18.90 -2.58
N PHE A 233 10.02 -19.28 -3.78
CA PHE A 233 10.68 -18.33 -4.68
C PHE A 233 9.73 -17.23 -5.18
N SER A 234 8.47 -17.59 -5.42
CA SER A 234 7.42 -16.64 -5.73
C SER A 234 7.15 -15.70 -4.54
N PHE A 235 7.20 -16.22 -3.31
CA PHE A 235 7.15 -15.48 -2.04
C PHE A 235 8.15 -14.35 -1.99
N ILE A 236 9.41 -14.71 -2.09
CA ILE A 236 10.50 -13.76 -2.10
C ILE A 236 10.34 -12.79 -3.28
N GLY A 237 9.93 -13.30 -4.45
CA GLY A 237 9.72 -12.50 -5.66
C GLY A 237 8.68 -11.38 -5.52
N VAL A 238 7.55 -11.66 -4.86
CA VAL A 238 6.48 -10.67 -4.64
C VAL A 238 6.90 -9.64 -3.61
N VAL A 239 7.46 -10.07 -2.46
CA VAL A 239 7.89 -9.16 -1.40
C VAL A 239 8.97 -8.19 -1.91
N LEU A 240 9.96 -8.70 -2.64
CA LEU A 240 10.98 -7.87 -3.29
C LEU A 240 10.39 -6.99 -4.41
N GLY A 241 9.36 -7.49 -5.11
CA GLY A 241 8.64 -6.75 -6.15
C GLY A 241 7.88 -5.54 -5.61
N GLU A 242 7.14 -5.70 -4.50
CA GLU A 242 6.45 -4.61 -3.82
C GLU A 242 7.43 -3.55 -3.31
N CYS A 243 8.57 -3.98 -2.74
CA CYS A 243 9.62 -3.06 -2.29
C CYS A 243 10.24 -2.24 -3.44
N SER A 244 10.14 -2.70 -4.70
CA SER A 244 10.71 -2.04 -5.89
C SER A 244 9.69 -1.20 -6.67
N TRP A 245 8.43 -1.17 -6.25
CA TRP A 245 7.31 -0.61 -7.02
C TRP A 245 7.49 0.88 -7.35
N TRP A 246 8.00 1.64 -6.38
CA TRP A 246 8.33 3.05 -6.54
C TRP A 246 9.34 3.28 -7.68
N SER A 247 10.41 2.48 -7.71
CA SER A 247 11.45 2.57 -8.72
C SER A 247 10.99 2.13 -10.11
N ILE A 248 10.01 1.22 -10.18
CA ILE A 248 9.41 0.78 -11.46
C ILE A 248 8.52 1.89 -12.03
N ASN A 249 7.66 2.51 -11.21
CA ASN A 249 6.78 3.59 -11.64
C ASN A 249 7.56 4.81 -12.12
N LEU A 250 8.63 5.18 -11.40
CA LEU A 250 9.53 6.26 -11.82
C LEU A 250 10.14 6.00 -13.20
N LYS A 251 10.68 4.80 -13.45
CA LYS A 251 11.27 4.45 -14.74
C LYS A 251 10.27 4.37 -15.89
N VAL A 252 9.02 3.99 -15.61
CA VAL A 252 7.94 4.01 -16.62
C VAL A 252 7.59 5.45 -16.98
N LEU A 253 7.49 6.34 -15.99
CA LEU A 253 7.25 7.77 -16.18
C LEU A 253 8.41 8.44 -16.95
N GLU A 254 9.66 8.17 -16.58
CA GLU A 254 10.85 8.62 -17.32
C GLU A 254 10.82 8.18 -18.80
N SER A 255 10.28 6.99 -19.08
CA SER A 255 10.18 6.50 -20.47
C SER A 255 9.09 7.20 -21.27
N ILE A 256 7.95 7.51 -20.63
CA ILE A 256 6.87 8.29 -21.25
C ILE A 256 7.37 9.70 -21.52
N ASP A 257 8.04 10.30 -20.54
CA ASP A 257 8.71 11.59 -20.67
C ASP A 257 9.70 11.64 -21.83
N SER A 258 10.57 10.63 -21.96
CA SER A 258 11.52 10.56 -23.06
C SER A 258 10.89 10.44 -24.45
N GLN A 259 9.64 9.96 -24.54
CA GLN A 259 8.93 9.76 -25.80
C GLN A 259 7.98 10.91 -26.14
N VAL A 260 7.45 11.60 -25.14
CA VAL A 260 6.48 12.69 -25.29
C VAL A 260 7.14 14.08 -25.15
N GLY A 261 8.38 14.13 -24.63
CA GLY A 261 9.12 15.38 -24.41
C GLY A 261 8.73 16.10 -23.11
N THR A 262 8.07 15.41 -22.17
CA THR A 262 7.62 15.96 -20.88
C THR A 262 8.66 15.70 -19.77
N GLN A 263 8.58 16.40 -18.63
CA GLN A 263 9.47 16.21 -17.46
C GLN A 263 8.72 15.76 -16.18
N LEU A 264 7.66 14.95 -16.30
CA LEU A 264 6.82 14.55 -15.17
C LEU A 264 7.59 13.72 -14.12
N SER A 265 8.54 12.90 -14.53
CA SER A 265 9.39 12.04 -13.69
C SER A 265 10.27 12.84 -12.72
N HIS A 266 10.68 14.05 -13.09
CA HIS A 266 11.44 14.96 -12.25
C HIS A 266 10.62 15.51 -11.07
N GLU A 267 9.29 15.58 -11.21
CA GLU A 267 8.38 15.96 -10.12
C GLU A 267 8.15 14.80 -9.14
N TYR A 268 8.02 13.57 -9.65
CA TYR A 268 7.81 12.38 -8.81
C TYR A 268 9.06 11.90 -8.07
N THR A 269 10.26 12.15 -8.59
CA THR A 269 11.53 11.84 -7.90
C THR A 269 11.72 12.68 -6.64
N LYS A 270 11.11 13.87 -6.57
CA LYS A 270 11.16 14.77 -5.41
C LYS A 270 10.13 14.44 -4.32
N ILE A 271 9.19 13.52 -4.57
CA ILE A 271 8.26 13.05 -3.55
C ILE A 271 9.01 12.02 -2.70
N GLU A 272 9.42 12.42 -1.49
CA GLU A 272 10.02 11.51 -0.52
C GLU A 272 9.11 10.29 -0.31
N LYS A 273 9.70 9.08 -0.28
CA LYS A 273 8.95 7.84 0.00
C LYS A 273 8.07 8.07 1.23
N PRO A 274 6.79 7.66 1.22
CA PRO A 274 6.00 7.66 2.45
C PRO A 274 6.76 6.81 3.46
N ILE A 275 7.25 7.45 4.51
CA ILE A 275 7.91 6.78 5.62
C ILE A 275 6.84 5.86 6.23
N ILE A 276 6.91 4.57 5.89
CA ILE A 276 6.10 3.53 6.54
C ILE A 276 6.34 3.73 8.04
N LYS A 277 5.29 4.10 8.76
CA LYS A 277 5.28 4.44 10.19
C LYS A 277 6.18 3.52 11.01
N LYS A 278 7.43 3.93 11.22
CA LYS A 278 8.29 3.48 12.33
C LYS A 278 7.93 4.23 13.64
N GLU A 279 6.73 4.78 13.74
CA GLU A 279 6.28 5.54 14.92
C GLU A 279 5.85 4.67 16.11
N LYS A 280 5.64 3.36 15.93
CA LYS A 280 5.21 2.49 17.05
C LYS A 280 6.33 1.97 17.96
N ILE A 281 7.61 2.18 17.63
CA ILE A 281 8.73 1.66 18.46
C ILE A 281 9.40 2.75 19.31
N LYS A 282 9.32 4.05 18.93
CA LYS A 282 9.91 5.14 19.73
C LYS A 282 8.99 5.70 20.83
N LYS A 283 7.67 5.57 20.72
CA LYS A 283 6.73 6.09 21.74
C LYS A 283 6.68 5.25 23.03
N THR A 284 7.17 4.01 23.00
CA THR A 284 7.16 3.13 24.19
C THR A 284 8.37 3.32 25.11
N LYS A 285 9.50 3.84 24.61
CA LYS A 285 10.67 4.18 25.45
C LYS A 285 10.52 5.54 26.15
N VAL A 286 9.94 6.54 25.48
CA VAL A 286 9.78 7.89 26.05
C VAL A 286 8.68 7.98 27.12
N LYS A 287 7.71 7.06 27.12
CA LYS A 287 6.70 7.00 28.21
C LYS A 287 7.21 6.30 29.47
N LYS A 288 8.10 5.31 29.36
CA LYS A 288 8.69 4.64 30.54
C LYS A 288 9.78 5.46 31.24
N GLU A 289 10.47 6.37 30.56
CA GLU A 289 11.45 7.27 31.22
C GLU A 289 10.81 8.46 31.95
N LYS A 290 9.54 8.80 31.68
CA LYS A 290 8.85 9.92 32.34
C LYS A 290 8.05 9.55 33.59
N GLU A 291 7.81 8.27 33.84
CA GLU A 291 7.15 7.79 35.07
C GLU A 291 8.13 7.44 36.20
N ILE A 292 9.44 7.36 35.95
CA ILE A 292 10.44 6.98 36.97
C ILE A 292 11.00 8.19 37.75
N ILE A 293 10.74 9.44 37.32
CA ILE A 293 11.40 10.64 37.89
C ILE A 293 10.49 11.44 38.86
N LYS A 294 9.32 10.90 39.26
CA LYS A 294 8.37 11.64 40.14
C LYS A 294 8.26 11.20 41.59
N ASP A 295 8.91 10.13 42.00
CA ASP A 295 8.94 9.74 43.42
C ASP A 295 10.39 9.45 43.83
N GLN A 296 11.04 10.43 44.45
CA GLN A 296 11.61 10.29 45.78
C GLN A 296 12.44 11.54 46.16
N THR A 297 12.07 12.02 47.34
CA THR A 297 12.53 13.16 48.12
C THR A 297 13.91 12.97 48.74
N ASP A 298 14.56 14.12 48.96
CA ASP A 298 15.37 14.51 50.13
C ASP A 298 16.54 13.62 50.56
N ASN A 299 17.77 14.09 50.33
CA ASN A 299 18.50 14.85 51.36
C ASN A 299 19.88 15.30 50.86
N ASP A 300 20.31 16.43 51.43
CA ASP A 300 21.54 17.17 51.19
C ASP A 300 22.82 16.31 51.21
N ILE A 301 23.80 16.73 50.40
CA ILE A 301 25.17 17.13 50.82
C ILE A 301 26.02 17.41 49.56
N VAL A 302 26.47 18.67 49.46
CA VAL A 302 27.72 19.13 48.84
C VAL A 302 27.89 18.91 47.33
N THR A 303 27.57 19.92 46.52
CA THR A 303 28.59 20.82 45.97
C THR A 303 27.95 21.99 45.22
N SER A 304 28.46 23.17 45.55
CA SER A 304 28.25 24.45 44.91
C SER A 304 28.55 24.44 43.41
N VAL A 305 28.06 25.46 42.70
CA VAL A 305 28.39 25.85 41.31
C VAL A 305 27.46 25.38 40.17
N VAL A 306 26.13 25.24 40.35
CA VAL A 306 25.20 25.32 39.19
C VAL A 306 23.80 25.85 39.58
N LYS A 307 23.70 27.07 40.11
CA LYS A 307 22.38 27.73 40.31
C LYS A 307 22.20 29.08 39.60
N ILE A 308 23.12 29.46 38.70
CA ILE A 308 23.03 30.72 37.94
C ILE A 308 22.61 30.52 36.46
N LYS A 309 22.52 29.27 35.94
CA LYS A 309 22.22 29.02 34.51
C LYS A 309 20.74 28.82 34.14
N LYS A 310 19.85 28.46 35.08
CA LYS A 310 18.45 28.10 34.74
C LYS A 310 17.51 29.27 34.44
N VAL A 311 17.90 30.52 34.71
CA VAL A 311 17.10 31.69 34.29
C VAL A 311 17.44 32.11 32.86
N LYS A 312 18.67 31.89 32.36
CA LYS A 312 19.06 32.30 31.00
C LYS A 312 18.52 31.40 29.88
N GLU A 313 18.25 30.11 30.15
CA GLU A 313 17.78 29.17 29.10
C GLU A 313 16.32 29.41 28.66
N LYS A 314 15.43 29.93 29.54
CA LYS A 314 14.03 30.21 29.17
C LYS A 314 13.89 31.48 28.30
N TYR A 315 14.77 32.48 28.49
CA TYR A 315 14.80 33.69 27.67
C TYR A 315 15.49 33.47 26.32
N SER A 316 16.47 32.55 26.25
CA SER A 316 17.17 32.21 25.00
C SER A 316 16.24 31.62 23.92
N ASN A 317 15.18 30.92 24.31
CA ASN A 317 14.27 30.28 23.34
C ASN A 317 13.29 31.28 22.71
N LYS A 318 12.71 32.20 23.51
CA LYS A 318 11.77 33.23 23.01
C LYS A 318 12.42 34.23 22.07
N LYS A 319 13.67 34.62 22.37
CA LYS A 319 14.47 35.46 21.47
C LYS A 319 14.64 34.80 20.10
N LEU A 320 15.00 33.51 20.10
CA LEU A 320 15.23 32.77 18.86
C LEU A 320 13.93 32.60 18.06
N GLU A 321 12.81 32.34 18.73
CA GLU A 321 11.46 32.31 18.11
C GLU A 321 11.09 33.65 17.47
N ALA A 322 11.30 34.77 18.16
CA ALA A 322 11.01 36.10 17.64
C ALA A 322 11.87 36.46 16.41
N ILE A 323 13.17 36.15 16.45
CA ILE A 323 14.09 36.35 15.32
C ILE A 323 13.66 35.50 14.12
N LEU A 324 13.28 34.23 14.35
CA LEU A 324 12.83 33.35 13.27
C LEU A 324 11.52 33.84 12.64
N TYR A 325 10.58 34.33 13.44
CA TYR A 325 9.33 34.92 12.94
C TYR A 325 9.61 36.09 11.99
N TYR A 326 10.37 37.11 12.44
CA TYR A 326 10.63 38.29 11.61
C TYR A 326 11.48 37.95 10.37
N LYS A 327 12.43 37.00 10.45
CA LYS A 327 13.15 36.53 9.25
C LYS A 327 12.22 35.91 8.21
N LYS A 328 11.26 35.09 8.64
CA LYS A 328 10.29 34.45 7.74
C LYS A 328 9.30 35.46 7.18
N LEU A 329 8.86 36.42 7.99
CA LEU A 329 8.00 37.53 7.55
C LEU A 329 8.69 38.41 6.51
N ILE A 330 9.95 38.80 6.74
CA ILE A 330 10.76 39.55 5.76
C ILE A 330 10.86 38.76 4.46
N LYS A 331 11.21 37.48 4.54
CA LYS A 331 11.29 36.60 3.36
C LYS A 331 9.97 36.55 2.58
N LEU A 332 8.84 36.40 3.28
CA LEU A 332 7.50 36.43 2.67
C LEU A 332 7.26 37.73 1.90
N LEU A 333 7.57 38.87 2.52
CA LEU A 333 7.34 40.19 1.92
C LEU A 333 8.28 40.47 0.75
N GLU A 334 9.52 39.98 0.80
CA GLU A 334 10.48 40.09 -0.31
C GLU A 334 10.04 39.26 -1.51
N GLU A 335 9.72 37.98 -1.28
CA GLU A 335 9.33 37.06 -2.36
C GLU A 335 7.96 37.44 -2.97
N SER A 336 7.05 38.02 -2.18
CA SER A 336 5.78 38.58 -2.67
C SER A 336 5.91 40.00 -3.24
N GLY A 337 7.10 40.61 -3.26
CA GLY A 337 7.32 41.95 -3.84
C GLY A 337 6.74 43.12 -3.02
N ASN A 338 6.40 42.91 -1.75
CA ASN A 338 5.75 43.89 -0.87
C ASN A 338 6.74 44.76 -0.07
N LEU A 339 7.79 45.24 -0.74
CA LEU A 339 8.93 45.93 -0.12
C LEU A 339 8.59 47.33 0.42
N ASN A 340 7.54 47.97 -0.08
CA ASN A 340 7.17 49.33 0.31
C ASN A 340 6.18 49.38 1.48
N SER A 341 5.72 48.23 1.98
CA SER A 341 4.75 48.17 3.08
C SER A 341 5.33 48.67 4.40
N SER A 342 4.49 49.28 5.24
CA SER A 342 4.84 49.60 6.63
C SER A 342 5.22 48.34 7.42
N LEU A 343 4.55 47.22 7.13
CA LEU A 343 4.85 45.92 7.71
C LEU A 343 6.30 45.47 7.43
N TYR A 344 6.79 45.64 6.20
CA TYR A 344 8.17 45.28 5.82
C TYR A 344 9.20 46.15 6.54
N LYS A 345 9.01 47.47 6.54
CA LYS A 345 9.90 48.42 7.21
C LYS A 345 9.97 48.13 8.72
N ASN A 346 8.81 47.95 9.36
CA ASN A 346 8.74 47.61 10.77
C ASN A 346 9.41 46.26 11.08
N ALA A 347 9.24 45.25 10.22
CA ALA A 347 9.86 43.93 10.41
C ALA A 347 11.39 43.99 10.37
N ILE A 348 11.97 44.79 9.46
CA ILE A 348 13.43 45.02 9.39
C ILE A 348 13.92 45.76 10.63
N GLU A 349 13.25 46.84 11.02
CA GLU A 349 13.62 47.62 12.21
C GLU A 349 13.59 46.76 13.47
N LYS A 350 12.53 45.96 13.66
CA LYS A 350 12.42 45.02 14.79
C LYS A 350 13.52 43.96 14.76
N LEU A 351 13.83 43.40 13.59
CA LEU A 351 14.90 42.41 13.46
C LEU A 351 16.27 43.00 13.82
N ASP A 352 16.55 44.25 13.43
CA ASP A 352 17.81 44.94 13.75
C ASP A 352 17.94 45.20 15.26
N ILE A 353 16.87 45.72 15.90
CA ILE A 353 16.80 45.92 17.36
C ILE A 353 17.04 44.59 18.11
N PHE A 354 16.42 43.50 17.64
CA PHE A 354 16.52 42.18 18.28
C PHE A 354 17.91 41.55 18.12
N SER A 355 18.58 41.87 17.00
CA SER A 355 19.95 41.44 16.71
C SER A 355 20.97 42.19 17.58
N LYS A 356 20.71 43.48 17.86
CA LYS A 356 21.54 44.35 18.72
C LYS A 356 21.31 44.18 20.22
N ASN A 357 20.35 43.34 20.61
CA ASN A 357 20.15 42.89 22.00
C ASN A 357 19.62 43.97 22.96
N GLU A 358 18.91 44.98 22.45
CA GLU A 358 18.45 46.16 23.21
C GLU A 358 17.15 45.92 24.03
N ILE A 359 16.65 44.69 24.14
CA ILE A 359 15.33 44.38 24.72
C ILE A 359 15.44 43.53 25.99
N SER A 360 14.78 43.98 27.05
CA SER A 360 14.69 43.31 28.34
C SER A 360 13.44 42.41 28.50
N ASP A 361 12.31 42.73 27.85
CA ASP A 361 11.06 41.95 27.97
C ASP A 361 10.65 41.19 26.70
N TRP A 362 11.08 39.93 26.61
CA TRP A 362 10.73 39.03 25.52
C TRP A 362 9.28 38.52 25.57
N ASN A 363 8.58 38.65 26.71
CA ASN A 363 7.17 38.25 26.80
C ASN A 363 6.30 39.26 26.06
N GLU A 364 6.57 40.55 26.26
CA GLU A 364 5.88 41.62 25.54
C GLU A 364 6.06 41.47 24.02
N VAL A 365 7.30 41.22 23.56
CA VAL A 365 7.59 40.95 22.13
C VAL A 365 6.82 39.74 21.61
N THR A 366 6.75 38.66 22.39
CA THR A 366 6.02 37.45 21.97
C THR A 366 4.52 37.72 21.81
N ASN A 367 3.94 38.50 22.73
CA ASN A 367 2.53 38.89 22.67
C ASN A 367 2.25 39.85 21.50
N GLN A 368 3.17 40.78 21.21
CA GLN A 368 3.09 41.65 20.03
C GLN A 368 3.10 40.84 18.73
N ILE A 369 3.97 39.82 18.62
CA ILE A 369 4.02 38.92 17.46
C ILE A 369 2.69 38.16 17.30
N GLU A 370 2.09 37.67 18.38
CA GLU A 370 0.80 36.97 18.32
C GLU A 370 -0.33 37.89 17.85
N LEU A 371 -0.37 39.13 18.34
CA LEU A 371 -1.32 40.15 17.88
C LEU A 371 -1.12 40.52 16.41
N GLU A 372 0.14 40.70 15.97
CA GLU A 372 0.45 40.97 14.57
C GLU A 372 0.02 39.81 13.66
N MET A 373 0.30 38.57 14.06
CA MET A 373 -0.07 37.37 13.32
C MET A 373 -1.58 37.21 13.22
N GLU A 374 -2.30 37.45 14.32
CA GLU A 374 -3.77 37.40 14.36
C GLU A 374 -4.37 38.49 13.46
N ASN A 375 -3.86 39.72 13.54
CA ASN A 375 -4.29 40.81 12.67
C ASN A 375 -4.06 40.48 11.19
N TYR A 376 -2.91 39.87 10.87
CA TYR A 376 -2.56 39.50 9.51
C TYR A 376 -3.47 38.38 8.95
N THR A 377 -3.81 37.39 9.77
CA THR A 377 -4.48 36.15 9.33
C THR A 377 -5.95 36.02 9.71
N SER A 378 -6.52 36.98 10.45
CA SER A 378 -7.89 36.91 10.99
C SER A 378 -8.98 36.57 9.97
N THR A 379 -8.90 37.13 8.76
CA THR A 379 -9.86 36.84 7.68
C THR A 379 -9.65 35.44 7.11
N ASP A 380 -8.40 34.99 7.05
CA ASP A 380 -8.00 33.69 6.49
C ASP A 380 -8.41 32.56 7.42
N GLN A 381 -8.21 32.73 8.73
CA GLN A 381 -8.66 31.78 9.75
C GLN A 381 -10.19 31.58 9.71
N LYS A 382 -10.96 32.67 9.58
CA LYS A 382 -12.43 32.60 9.42
C LYS A 382 -12.84 31.85 8.16
N PHE A 383 -12.12 32.06 7.05
CA PHE A 383 -12.36 31.33 5.82
C PHE A 383 -12.05 29.85 5.96
N ILE A 384 -10.92 29.49 6.58
CA ILE A 384 -10.53 28.09 6.79
C ILE A 384 -11.53 27.37 7.69
N ALA A 385 -11.99 28.01 8.78
CA ALA A 385 -13.04 27.45 9.63
C ALA A 385 -14.35 27.17 8.85
N LEU A 386 -14.74 28.07 7.93
CA LEU A 386 -15.89 27.82 7.04
C LEU A 386 -15.64 26.59 6.14
N ILE A 387 -14.44 26.45 5.58
CA ILE A 387 -14.10 25.29 4.74
C ILE A 387 -14.13 23.99 5.55
N GLU A 388 -13.58 23.98 6.77
CA GLU A 388 -13.65 22.83 7.67
C GLU A 388 -15.10 22.40 7.93
N GLN A 389 -15.99 23.35 8.26
CA GLN A 389 -17.42 23.07 8.47
C GLN A 389 -18.09 22.47 7.22
N LEU A 390 -17.78 22.99 6.04
CA LEU A 390 -18.31 22.48 4.78
C LEU A 390 -17.79 21.07 4.45
N MET A 391 -16.58 20.72 4.89
CA MET A 391 -16.00 19.39 4.70
C MET A 391 -16.59 18.34 5.63
N GLU A 392 -17.01 18.74 6.84
CA GLU A 392 -17.63 17.86 7.83
C GLU A 392 -19.08 17.50 7.47
N ASN A 393 -19.74 18.33 6.65
CA ASN A 393 -21.10 18.07 6.21
C ASN A 393 -21.17 16.82 5.30
N SER A 394 -21.68 15.71 5.85
CA SER A 394 -21.79 14.42 5.15
C SER A 394 -22.82 14.40 4.02
N LYS A 395 -23.74 15.37 3.98
CA LYS A 395 -24.81 15.43 2.97
C LYS A 395 -24.35 15.95 1.62
N ILE A 396 -23.23 16.70 1.57
CA ILE A 396 -22.76 17.36 0.35
C ILE A 396 -21.28 17.02 0.15
N ASN A 397 -20.96 16.23 -0.88
CA ASN A 397 -19.57 15.98 -1.26
C ASN A 397 -19.00 17.14 -2.09
N LEU A 398 -18.92 18.34 -1.49
CA LEU A 398 -18.60 19.59 -2.18
C LEU A 398 -17.22 19.54 -2.86
N PHE A 399 -16.23 18.94 -2.20
CA PHE A 399 -14.83 18.94 -2.63
C PHE A 399 -14.35 17.67 -3.35
N GLY A 400 -15.18 16.62 -3.38
CA GLY A 400 -14.91 15.39 -4.14
C GLY A 400 -13.51 14.81 -3.91
N LYS A 401 -12.75 14.63 -5.00
CA LYS A 401 -11.38 14.07 -4.98
C LYS A 401 -10.36 14.89 -4.19
N TYR A 402 -10.59 16.19 -4.02
CA TYR A 402 -9.67 17.09 -3.31
C TYR A 402 -9.92 17.16 -1.81
N LYS A 403 -10.95 16.47 -1.29
CA LYS A 403 -11.29 16.51 0.14
C LYS A 403 -10.08 16.12 1.02
N HIS A 404 -9.37 15.05 0.65
CA HIS A 404 -8.22 14.58 1.43
C HIS A 404 -7.05 15.58 1.39
N ASP A 405 -6.77 16.16 0.21
CA ASP A 405 -5.72 17.17 0.05
C ASP A 405 -6.04 18.41 0.89
N LEU A 406 -7.29 18.85 0.87
CA LEU A 406 -7.79 19.97 1.66
C LEU A 406 -7.64 19.73 3.17
N VAL A 407 -7.92 18.51 3.66
CA VAL A 407 -7.68 18.13 5.09
C VAL A 407 -6.21 18.32 5.45
N ASN A 408 -5.31 17.89 4.58
CA ASN A 408 -3.87 17.99 4.84
C ASN A 408 -3.40 19.43 4.81
N LEU A 409 -3.83 20.21 3.82
CA LEU A 409 -3.46 21.63 3.70
C LEU A 409 -3.94 22.44 4.91
N ILE A 410 -5.16 22.22 5.39
CA ILE A 410 -5.68 22.91 6.56
C ILE A 410 -4.90 22.54 7.82
N LYS A 411 -4.53 21.26 8.00
CA LYS A 411 -3.67 20.84 9.11
C LYS A 411 -2.28 21.49 9.05
N GLU A 412 -1.69 21.57 7.86
CA GLU A 412 -0.40 22.20 7.66
C GLU A 412 -0.46 23.72 7.89
N TYR A 413 -1.53 24.38 7.44
CA TYR A 413 -1.80 25.78 7.73
C TYR A 413 -1.91 26.06 9.24
N ASN A 414 -2.76 25.31 9.95
CA ASN A 414 -2.94 25.47 11.41
C ASN A 414 -1.62 25.21 12.16
N LYS A 415 -0.83 24.23 11.71
CA LYS A 415 0.50 23.97 12.27
C LYS A 415 1.46 25.13 12.03
N ALA A 416 1.44 25.72 10.83
CA ALA A 416 2.28 26.87 10.50
C ALA A 416 1.96 28.07 11.40
N LEU A 417 0.67 28.37 11.63
CA LEU A 417 0.24 29.41 12.57
C LEU A 417 0.73 29.15 14.00
N ILE A 418 0.57 27.93 14.51
CA ILE A 418 1.06 27.55 15.86
C ILE A 418 2.59 27.74 15.95
N SER A 419 3.32 27.44 14.88
CA SER A 419 4.77 27.63 14.80
C SER A 419 5.22 29.05 14.45
N LYS A 420 4.28 29.99 14.30
CA LYS A 420 4.53 31.39 13.89
C LYS A 420 5.29 31.48 12.57
N ASP A 421 4.95 30.62 11.61
CA ASP A 421 5.53 30.58 10.26
C ASP A 421 4.54 31.13 9.23
N LEU A 422 4.49 32.46 9.10
CA LEU A 422 3.61 33.13 8.16
C LEU A 422 3.94 32.79 6.70
N PHE A 423 5.19 32.50 6.39
CA PHE A 423 5.63 32.12 5.04
C PHE A 423 4.98 30.79 4.61
N GLU A 424 5.09 29.76 5.45
CA GLU A 424 4.49 28.47 5.15
C GLU A 424 2.95 28.55 5.20
N ALA A 425 2.39 29.30 6.16
CA ALA A 425 0.95 29.52 6.26
C ALA A 425 0.39 30.13 4.98
N GLU A 426 1.08 31.12 4.41
CA GLU A 426 0.70 31.76 3.14
C GLU A 426 0.62 30.76 2.00
N ILE A 427 1.67 29.95 1.81
CA ILE A 427 1.72 28.95 0.73
C ILE A 427 0.54 27.97 0.83
N LYS A 428 0.23 27.49 2.04
CA LYS A 428 -0.91 26.57 2.23
C LYS A 428 -2.24 27.25 1.98
N LEU A 429 -2.41 28.48 2.44
CA LEU A 429 -3.62 29.25 2.23
C LEU A 429 -3.90 29.46 0.74
N GLU A 430 -2.90 29.78 -0.07
CA GLU A 430 -3.05 29.95 -1.51
C GLU A 430 -3.48 28.65 -2.20
N GLN A 431 -2.94 27.51 -1.76
CA GLN A 431 -3.37 26.19 -2.24
C GLN A 431 -4.81 25.88 -1.82
N ILE A 432 -5.23 26.30 -0.63
CA ILE A 432 -6.63 26.19 -0.18
C ILE A 432 -7.54 27.08 -1.04
N PHE A 433 -7.16 28.33 -1.31
CA PHE A 433 -7.90 29.19 -2.25
C PHE A 433 -7.99 28.56 -3.63
N ALA A 434 -6.90 27.96 -4.11
CA ALA A 434 -6.85 27.27 -5.39
C ALA A 434 -7.83 26.08 -5.48
N ILE A 435 -8.01 25.31 -4.41
CA ILE A 435 -8.99 24.21 -4.42
C ILE A 435 -10.42 24.77 -4.36
N THR A 436 -10.63 25.77 -3.51
CA THR A 436 -11.98 26.26 -3.15
C THR A 436 -12.64 27.09 -4.25
N PHE A 437 -11.88 27.89 -5.00
CA PHE A 437 -12.42 28.72 -6.08
C PHE A 437 -12.84 27.95 -7.35
N ARG A 438 -12.68 26.62 -7.38
CA ARG A 438 -13.34 25.73 -8.37
C ARG A 438 -14.85 25.67 -8.21
N LYS A 439 -15.34 25.90 -6.99
CA LYS A 439 -16.76 25.84 -6.66
C LYS A 439 -17.32 27.25 -6.76
N GLU A 440 -18.27 27.45 -7.66
CA GLU A 440 -18.89 28.76 -7.90
C GLU A 440 -19.49 29.32 -6.60
N GLU A 441 -20.05 28.45 -5.76
CA GLU A 441 -20.65 28.83 -4.48
C GLU A 441 -19.62 29.40 -3.48
N LEU A 442 -18.34 29.02 -3.62
CA LEU A 442 -17.25 29.48 -2.76
C LEU A 442 -16.41 30.59 -3.37
N LEU A 443 -16.50 30.80 -4.69
CA LEU A 443 -15.71 31.79 -5.42
C LEU A 443 -15.90 33.20 -4.86
N ALA A 444 -17.14 33.58 -4.53
CA ALA A 444 -17.43 34.88 -3.92
C ALA A 444 -16.78 35.05 -2.52
N LYS A 445 -16.64 33.96 -1.75
CA LYS A 445 -15.98 33.98 -0.44
C LYS A 445 -14.47 34.11 -0.59
N VAL A 446 -13.88 33.39 -1.56
CA VAL A 446 -12.46 33.54 -1.90
C VAL A 446 -12.16 34.98 -2.34
N GLY A 447 -12.97 35.54 -3.24
CA GLY A 447 -12.78 36.91 -3.70
C GLY A 447 -12.92 37.95 -2.58
N PHE A 448 -13.83 37.75 -1.62
CA PHE A 448 -13.92 38.59 -0.42
C PHE A 448 -12.64 38.53 0.43
N CYS A 449 -12.10 37.33 0.67
CA CYS A 449 -10.84 37.18 1.40
C CYS A 449 -9.69 37.89 0.67
N LEU A 450 -9.55 37.66 -0.63
CA LEU A 450 -8.52 38.31 -1.45
C LEU A 450 -8.65 39.84 -1.43
N LYS A 451 -9.87 40.38 -1.55
CA LYS A 451 -10.13 41.82 -1.47
C LYS A 451 -9.67 42.40 -0.13
N ASN A 452 -9.98 41.74 0.99
CA ASN A 452 -9.54 42.20 2.31
C ASN A 452 -8.01 42.18 2.41
N ARG A 453 -7.36 41.11 1.95
CA ARG A 453 -5.89 40.98 1.99
C ARG A 453 -5.19 42.04 1.14
N ILE A 454 -5.74 42.37 -0.02
CA ILE A 454 -5.26 43.48 -0.86
C ILE A 454 -5.41 44.81 -0.11
N LEU A 455 -6.58 45.08 0.46
CA LEU A 455 -6.83 46.34 1.16
C LEU A 455 -5.98 46.52 2.43
N THR A 456 -5.61 45.44 3.11
CA THR A 456 -4.83 45.51 4.35
C THR A 456 -3.33 45.44 4.10
N ASN A 457 -2.90 44.40 3.38
CA ASN A 457 -1.51 43.97 3.36
C ASN A 457 -0.84 44.17 1.98
N TYR A 458 -1.61 44.09 0.89
CA TYR A 458 -1.07 44.08 -0.49
C TYR A 458 -1.62 45.21 -1.37
N LYS A 459 -1.75 46.43 -0.80
CA LYS A 459 -2.35 47.59 -1.50
C LYS A 459 -1.70 47.90 -2.85
N TYR A 460 -0.38 47.71 -2.96
CA TYR A 460 0.37 47.95 -4.18
C TYR A 460 -0.15 47.14 -5.39
N ILE A 461 -0.75 45.97 -5.16
CA ILE A 461 -1.35 45.14 -6.22
C ILE A 461 -2.53 45.87 -6.84
N ASP A 462 -3.37 46.51 -6.01
CA ASP A 462 -4.51 47.28 -6.49
C ASP A 462 -4.07 48.58 -7.18
N GLU A 463 -3.09 49.28 -6.63
CA GLU A 463 -2.53 50.49 -7.23
C GLU A 463 -1.96 50.23 -8.64
N ASN A 464 -1.36 49.05 -8.87
CA ASN A 464 -0.76 48.69 -10.15
C ASN A 464 -1.74 48.08 -11.16
N LEU A 465 -2.69 47.26 -10.70
CA LEU A 465 -3.51 46.40 -11.57
C LEU A 465 -5.02 46.67 -11.49
N ASN A 466 -5.44 47.58 -10.59
CA ASN A 466 -6.83 47.95 -10.33
C ASN A 466 -7.76 46.73 -10.14
N VAL A 467 -7.26 45.73 -9.42
CA VAL A 467 -7.90 44.42 -9.30
C VAL A 467 -9.21 44.47 -8.50
N ILE A 468 -9.35 45.40 -7.55
CA ILE A 468 -10.59 45.52 -6.76
C ILE A 468 -11.73 46.03 -7.63
N LYS A 469 -11.48 47.03 -8.48
CA LYS A 469 -12.50 47.53 -9.42
C LYS A 469 -12.93 46.42 -10.37
N ARG A 470 -11.96 45.71 -10.95
CA ARG A 470 -12.20 44.57 -11.86
C ARG A 470 -12.99 43.45 -11.20
N LEU A 471 -12.71 43.12 -9.92
CA LEU A 471 -13.49 42.13 -9.17
C LEU A 471 -14.94 42.58 -8.95
N ASN A 472 -15.17 43.86 -8.63
CA ASN A 472 -16.53 44.37 -8.43
C ASN A 472 -17.30 44.38 -9.76
N GLU A 473 -16.68 44.86 -10.85
CA GLU A 473 -17.28 44.85 -12.20
C GLU A 473 -17.65 43.42 -12.63
N ALA A 474 -16.72 42.46 -12.52
CA ALA A 474 -17.01 41.07 -12.89
C ALA A 474 -18.14 40.45 -12.04
N ARG A 475 -18.30 40.88 -10.78
CA ARG A 475 -19.41 40.46 -9.92
C ARG A 475 -20.74 41.12 -10.30
N GLU A 476 -20.73 42.40 -10.69
CA GLU A 476 -21.94 43.13 -11.10
C GLU A 476 -22.49 42.62 -12.44
N PHE A 477 -21.61 42.16 -13.34
CA PHE A 477 -21.97 41.58 -14.64
C PHE A 477 -22.16 40.04 -14.62
N ASP A 478 -22.11 39.40 -13.45
CA ASP A 478 -22.16 37.93 -13.29
C ASP A 478 -21.12 37.17 -14.16
N ASP A 479 -19.96 37.78 -14.45
CA ASP A 479 -18.85 37.16 -15.19
C ASP A 479 -18.02 36.26 -14.27
N ILE A 480 -18.52 35.05 -14.03
CA ILE A 480 -17.90 34.04 -13.14
C ILE A 480 -16.47 33.69 -13.59
N ASP A 481 -16.25 33.53 -14.90
CA ASP A 481 -14.94 33.13 -15.44
C ASP A 481 -13.94 34.29 -15.39
N GLY A 482 -14.38 35.52 -15.67
CA GLY A 482 -13.58 36.73 -15.47
C GLY A 482 -13.23 36.92 -14.00
N TYR A 483 -14.21 36.75 -13.10
CA TYR A 483 -13.98 36.83 -11.66
C TYR A 483 -12.94 35.81 -11.19
N ARG A 484 -13.04 34.56 -11.66
CA ARG A 484 -12.07 33.49 -11.37
C ARG A 484 -10.66 33.82 -11.88
N LYS A 485 -10.55 34.37 -13.09
CA LYS A 485 -9.25 34.81 -13.66
C LYS A 485 -8.61 35.93 -12.85
N ILE A 486 -9.42 36.89 -12.39
CA ILE A 486 -8.91 37.99 -11.55
C ILE A 486 -8.45 37.46 -10.19
N CYS A 487 -9.21 36.57 -9.54
CA CYS A 487 -8.77 35.90 -8.31
C CYS A 487 -7.44 35.16 -8.49
N PHE A 488 -7.27 34.46 -9.62
CA PHE A 488 -6.02 33.79 -9.96
C PHE A 488 -4.85 34.75 -10.10
N GLU A 489 -5.06 35.86 -10.83
CA GLU A 489 -4.06 36.91 -11.00
C GLU A 489 -3.60 37.48 -9.66
N ILE A 490 -4.55 37.75 -8.75
CA ILE A 490 -4.28 38.25 -7.41
C ILE A 490 -3.43 37.24 -6.61
N ILE A 491 -3.84 35.97 -6.55
CA ILE A 491 -3.11 34.91 -5.82
C ILE A 491 -1.67 34.81 -6.36
N LYS A 492 -1.51 34.85 -7.69
CA LYS A 492 -0.19 34.78 -8.32
C LYS A 492 0.70 35.98 -7.98
N GLN A 493 0.14 37.18 -7.84
CA GLN A 493 0.90 38.36 -7.45
C GLN A 493 1.28 38.35 -5.98
N MET A 494 0.39 37.85 -5.10
CA MET A 494 0.65 37.73 -3.67
C MET A 494 1.63 36.61 -3.32
N SER A 495 1.75 35.60 -4.19
CA SER A 495 2.49 34.39 -3.86
C SER A 495 3.99 34.58 -3.70
N PRO A 496 4.56 34.12 -2.56
CA PRO A 496 6.01 34.07 -2.41
C PRO A 496 6.65 33.09 -3.42
N ILE A 497 5.93 32.06 -3.86
CA ILE A 497 6.45 31.08 -4.82
C ILE A 497 5.58 30.98 -6.07
N LYS A 498 5.61 32.06 -6.87
CA LYS A 498 4.82 32.22 -8.11
C LYS A 498 4.82 31.00 -9.05
N PRO A 499 5.97 30.32 -9.31
CA PRO A 499 5.97 29.15 -10.20
C PRO A 499 5.21 27.95 -9.62
N ILE A 500 5.31 27.72 -8.30
CA ILE A 500 4.67 26.60 -7.62
C ILE A 500 3.15 26.81 -7.60
N ILE A 501 2.69 28.02 -7.25
CA ILE A 501 1.25 28.27 -7.20
C ILE A 501 0.63 28.27 -8.60
N SER A 502 1.36 28.75 -9.62
CA SER A 502 0.89 28.73 -11.01
C SER A 502 0.69 27.30 -11.50
N SER A 503 1.67 26.42 -11.29
CA SER A 503 1.54 25.01 -11.69
C SER A 503 0.47 24.28 -10.88
N TYR A 504 0.33 24.60 -9.59
CA TYR A 504 -0.70 24.03 -8.73
C TYR A 504 -2.10 24.41 -9.19
N ILE A 505 -2.33 25.69 -9.50
CA ILE A 505 -3.62 26.18 -9.97
C ILE A 505 -3.95 25.64 -11.36
N GLU A 506 -3.00 25.63 -12.29
CA GLU A 506 -3.20 25.04 -13.63
C GLU A 506 -3.59 23.55 -13.52
N LYS A 507 -2.91 22.79 -12.64
CA LYS A 507 -3.24 21.40 -12.37
C LYS A 507 -4.64 21.22 -11.80
N ILE A 508 -5.15 22.19 -11.04
CA ILE A 508 -6.47 22.14 -10.41
C ILE A 508 -7.58 22.60 -11.35
N ILE A 509 -7.34 23.58 -12.22
CA ILE A 509 -8.33 24.08 -13.18
C ILE A 509 -8.52 23.10 -14.35
N TYR A 510 -7.42 22.55 -14.89
CA TYR A 510 -7.44 21.74 -16.11
C TYR A 510 -7.54 20.22 -15.88
N ASN A 511 -7.63 19.75 -14.63
CA ASN A 511 -7.98 18.36 -14.25
C ASN A 511 -9.24 18.28 -13.40
#